data_AF-A0AAV9ZQX6-F1
#
_entry.id   AF-A0AAV9ZQX6-F1
#
_cell.length_a   1.000
_cell.length_b   1.000
_cell.length_c   1.000
_cell.angle_alpha   90.00
_cell.angle_beta   90.00
_cell.angle_gamma   90.00
#
_symmetry.space_group_name_H-M   'P 1'
#
loop_
_entity.id
_entity.type
_entity.pdbx_description
1 polymer ?
#
loop_
_entity_poly.entity_id
_entity_poly.type
_entity_poly.pdbx_seq_one_letter_code
_entity_poly.pdbx_strand_id
1 'polypeptide(L)'
;GQQLKYISWWPTPTAFWSSGLNTGWWNSNCERWFVKRLREMERMSVKLFTYAEWKNKIRFNTLSRKVGTKNEKLAEQYIVARTC
;
A
#
# COMPACT_ATOMS: atom_id res chain seq x y z
N GLY A 1 5.22 22.02 22.76
CA GLY A 1 5.28 22.34 21.33
C GLY A 1 4.27 21.49 20.57
N GLN A 2 3.58 22.05 19.57
CA GLN A 2 2.56 21.33 18.80
C GLN A 2 3.21 20.58 17.62
N GLN A 3 3.01 19.26 17.54
CA GLN A 3 3.55 18.44 16.47
C GLN A 3 2.66 18.55 15.21
N LEU A 4 3.26 18.88 14.07
CA LEU A 4 2.58 18.90 12.77
C LEU A 4 2.17 17.49 12.34
N LYS A 5 0.93 17.34 11.86
CA LYS A 5 0.41 16.08 11.31
C LYS A 5 0.18 16.23 9.81
N TYR A 6 0.95 15.50 9.02
CA TYR A 6 0.76 15.42 7.58
C TYR A 6 -0.43 14.51 7.25
N ILE A 7 -1.30 14.98 6.34
CA ILE A 7 -2.46 14.24 5.84
C ILE A 7 -2.41 14.14 4.32
N SER A 8 -2.92 13.04 3.76
CA SER A 8 -2.85 12.78 2.32
C SER A 8 -4.09 12.07 1.77
N TRP A 9 -4.33 12.26 0.47
CA TRP A 9 -5.41 11.63 -0.30
C TRP A 9 -5.16 10.13 -0.54
N TRP A 10 -3.88 9.77 -0.66
CA TRP A 10 -3.37 8.43 -0.93
C TRP A 10 -2.41 7.97 0.17
N PRO A 11 -2.29 6.67 0.41
CA PRO A 11 -1.33 6.16 1.39
C PRO A 11 0.11 6.47 0.97
N THR A 12 0.97 6.70 1.94
CA THR A 12 2.41 6.81 1.68
C THR A 12 2.97 5.46 1.22
N PRO A 13 4.10 5.43 0.49
CA PRO A 13 4.73 4.18 0.07
C PRO A 13 4.94 3.20 1.22
N THR A 14 5.45 3.70 2.36
CA THR A 14 5.67 2.89 3.56
C THR A 14 4.38 2.30 4.13
N ALA A 15 3.28 3.08 4.15
CA ALA A 15 1.98 2.56 4.59
C ALA A 15 1.49 1.46 3.65
N PHE A 16 1.62 1.68 2.34
CA PHE A 16 1.21 0.72 1.31
C PHE A 16 2.02 -0.58 1.35
N TRP A 17 3.33 -0.53 1.53
CA TRP A 17 4.16 -1.73 1.66
C TRP A 17 3.77 -2.60 2.87
N SER A 18 3.32 -1.98 3.95
CA SER A 18 2.87 -2.69 5.16
C SER A 18 1.43 -3.20 5.11
N SER A 19 0.67 -2.86 4.06
CA SER A 19 -0.79 -3.03 3.96
C SER A 19 -1.26 -4.48 3.75
N GLY A 20 -0.43 -5.32 3.11
CA GLY A 20 -0.86 -6.62 2.58
C GLY A 20 -1.48 -6.57 1.17
N LEU A 21 -1.70 -5.37 0.60
CA LEU A 21 -1.95 -5.20 -0.85
C LEU A 21 -0.66 -5.32 -1.67
N ASN A 22 0.48 -4.93 -1.08
CA ASN A 22 1.78 -5.12 -1.72
C ASN A 22 2.16 -6.60 -1.76
N THR A 23 1.80 -7.25 -2.88
CA THR A 23 2.12 -8.66 -3.17
C THR A 23 3.15 -8.78 -4.30
N GLY A 24 3.77 -7.68 -4.73
CA GLY A 24 4.71 -7.67 -5.87
C GLY A 24 4.04 -7.55 -7.24
N TRP A 25 2.72 -7.59 -7.33
CA TRP A 25 1.97 -7.25 -8.55
C TRP A 25 0.61 -6.62 -8.21
N TRP A 26 -0.02 -5.99 -9.21
CA TRP A 26 -1.35 -5.41 -9.10
C TRP A 26 -2.43 -6.47 -9.28
N ASN A 27 -2.98 -6.99 -8.18
CA ASN A 27 -4.03 -8.01 -8.21
C ASN A 27 -5.44 -7.39 -8.09
N SER A 28 -6.48 -8.21 -8.26
CA SER A 28 -7.86 -7.74 -8.21
C SER A 28 -8.27 -7.10 -6.87
N ASN A 29 -7.61 -7.41 -5.75
CA ASN A 29 -7.84 -6.72 -4.48
C ASN A 29 -7.27 -5.30 -4.50
N CYS A 30 -6.09 -5.09 -5.12
CA CYS A 30 -5.52 -3.76 -5.32
C CYS A 30 -6.48 -2.90 -6.14
N GLU A 31 -6.97 -3.44 -7.26
CA GLU A 31 -7.93 -2.76 -8.13
C GLU A 31 -9.23 -2.40 -7.39
N ARG A 32 -9.84 -3.38 -6.69
CA ARG A 32 -11.06 -3.14 -5.92
C ARG A 32 -10.88 -2.06 -4.86
N TRP A 33 -9.75 -2.07 -4.14
CA TRP A 33 -9.45 -1.06 -3.14
C TRP A 33 -9.26 0.32 -3.78
N PHE A 34 -8.49 0.41 -4.87
CA PHE A 34 -8.21 1.66 -5.56
C PHE A 34 -9.48 2.29 -6.13
N VAL A 35 -10.28 1.52 -6.87
CA VAL A 35 -11.55 1.97 -7.44
C VAL A 35 -12.53 2.39 -6.34
N LYS A 36 -12.60 1.65 -5.23
CA LYS A 36 -13.43 2.04 -4.08
C LYS A 36 -13.01 3.42 -3.55
N ARG A 37 -11.70 3.63 -3.33
CA ARG A 37 -11.17 4.89 -2.83
C ARG A 37 -11.41 6.05 -3.81
N LEU A 38 -11.24 5.80 -5.11
CA LEU A 38 -11.52 6.78 -6.16
C LEU A 38 -12.99 7.21 -6.15
N ARG A 39 -13.92 6.26 -6.06
CA ARG A 39 -15.36 6.56 -5.95
C ARG A 39 -15.71 7.35 -4.70
N GLU A 40 -15.04 7.09 -3.57
CA GLU A 40 -15.21 7.88 -2.35
C GLU A 40 -14.78 9.34 -2.56
N MET A 41 -13.69 9.57 -3.32
CA MET A 41 -13.20 10.90 -3.68
C MET A 41 -14.17 11.64 -4.61
N GLU A 42 -14.64 10.97 -5.68
CA GLU A 42 -15.59 11.52 -6.64
C GLU A 42 -16.91 11.94 -5.98
N ARG A 43 -17.34 11.20 -4.96
CA ARG A 43 -18.55 11.50 -4.17
C ARG A 43 -18.33 12.57 -3.09
N MET A 44 -17.16 13.19 -3.02
CA MET A 44 -16.74 14.16 -1.98
C MET A 44 -16.90 13.63 -0.54
N SER A 45 -16.99 12.31 -0.38
CA SER A 45 -17.22 11.63 0.90
C SER A 45 -15.92 11.25 1.61
N VAL A 46 -14.78 11.58 1.02
CA VAL A 46 -13.49 11.05 1.43
C VAL A 46 -12.85 11.91 2.52
N LYS A 47 -12.38 11.25 3.58
CA LYS A 47 -11.54 11.89 4.59
C LYS A 47 -10.06 11.76 4.21
N LEU A 48 -9.32 12.86 4.36
CA LEU A 48 -7.86 12.88 4.34
C LEU A 48 -7.31 12.15 5.57
N PHE A 49 -6.29 11.31 5.37
CA PHE A 49 -5.76 10.50 6.45
C PHE A 49 -4.31 10.84 6.74
N THR A 50 -3.97 10.81 8.02
CA THR A 50 -2.60 10.74 8.51
C THR A 50 -1.97 9.39 8.19
N TYR A 51 -0.65 9.29 8.31
CA TYR A 51 0.07 8.02 8.18
C TYR A 51 -0.50 6.89 9.07
N ALA A 52 -0.80 7.19 10.34
CA ALA A 52 -1.33 6.20 11.28
C ALA A 52 -2.74 5.74 10.90
N GLU A 53 -3.59 6.67 10.45
CA GLU A 53 -4.93 6.34 9.93
C GLU A 53 -4.82 5.48 8.67
N TRP A 54 -3.88 5.78 7.77
CA TRP A 54 -3.60 4.95 6.59
C TRP A 54 -3.25 3.52 6.99
N LYS A 55 -2.26 3.31 7.87
CA LYS A 55 -1.85 1.97 8.31
C LYS A 55 -3.03 1.13 8.81
N ASN A 56 -4.01 1.76 9.46
CA ASN A 56 -5.20 1.08 9.93
C ASN A 56 -6.22 0.84 8.80
N LYS A 57 -6.42 1.82 7.91
CA LYS A 57 -7.40 1.74 6.81
C LYS A 57 -7.03 0.76 5.71
N ILE A 58 -5.75 0.58 5.46
CA ILE A 58 -5.25 -0.38 4.46
C ILE A 58 -4.63 -1.62 5.12
N ARG A 59 -5.08 -2.00 6.32
CA ARG A 59 -4.63 -3.24 6.95
C ARG A 59 -5.44 -4.42 6.42
N PHE A 60 -4.89 -5.13 5.44
CA PHE A 60 -5.47 -6.35 4.88
C PHE A 60 -4.82 -7.60 5.49
N ASN A 61 -4.95 -8.75 4.82
CA ASN A 61 -4.42 -10.02 5.28
C ASN A 61 -2.91 -9.92 5.54
N THR A 62 -2.52 -10.12 6.79
CA THR A 62 -1.13 -10.02 7.24
C THR A 62 -0.24 -11.12 6.65
N LEU A 63 -0.83 -12.24 6.21
CA LEU A 63 -0.12 -13.31 5.52
C LEU A 63 0.34 -12.85 4.12
N SER A 64 -0.44 -11.99 3.44
CA SER A 64 -0.10 -11.47 2.11
C SER A 64 1.19 -10.65 2.11
N ARG A 65 1.56 -10.04 3.25
CA ARG A 65 2.85 -9.37 3.42
C ARG A 65 4.04 -10.31 3.18
N LYS A 66 3.92 -11.59 3.57
CA LYS A 66 4.98 -12.59 3.34
C LYS A 66 5.19 -12.85 1.85
N VAL A 67 4.13 -12.75 1.05
CA VAL A 67 4.20 -12.91 -0.41
C VAL A 67 4.98 -11.75 -1.02
N GLY A 68 4.67 -10.52 -0.63
CA GLY A 68 5.41 -9.33 -1.07
C GLY A 68 6.91 -9.44 -0.80
N THR A 69 7.30 -9.78 0.44
CA THR A 69 8.72 -9.94 0.81
C THR A 69 9.41 -11.05 0.02
N LYS A 70 8.74 -12.20 -0.20
CA LYS A 70 9.32 -13.28 -1.01
C LYS A 70 9.49 -12.85 -2.47
N ASN A 71 8.51 -12.13 -3.03
CA ASN A 71 8.58 -11.64 -4.40
C ASN A 71 9.69 -10.61 -4.58
N GLU A 72 9.87 -9.67 -3.65
CA GLU A 72 10.98 -8.71 -3.68
C GLU A 72 12.34 -9.43 -3.67
N LYS A 73 12.52 -10.44 -2.80
CA LYS A 73 13.77 -11.23 -2.74
C LYS A 73 14.03 -12.03 -4.02
N LEU A 74 12.99 -12.66 -4.58
CA LEU A 74 13.12 -13.40 -5.84
C LEU A 74 13.45 -12.47 -7.02
N ALA A 75 12.81 -11.29 -7.06
CA ALA A 75 13.10 -10.29 -8.08
C ALA A 75 14.55 -9.79 -7.98
N GLU A 76 15.03 -9.50 -6.77
CA GLU A 76 16.43 -9.15 -6.52
C GLU A 76 17.40 -10.22 -7.05
N GLN A 77 17.18 -11.48 -6.68
CA GLN A 77 18.00 -12.60 -7.16
C GLN A 77 18.00 -12.71 -8.68
N TYR A 78 16.84 -12.55 -9.32
CA TYR A 78 16.72 -12.62 -10.77
C TYR A 78 17.47 -11.49 -11.49
N ILE A 79 17.38 -10.27 -10.96
CA ILE A 79 18.08 -9.11 -11.53
C ILE A 79 19.59 -9.30 -11.40
N VAL A 80 20.09 -9.65 -10.21
CA VAL A 80 21.52 -9.87 -9.96
C VAL A 80 22.07 -10.98 -10.87
N ALA A 81 21.36 -12.11 -10.99
CA ALA A 81 21.79 -13.24 -11.83
C ALA A 81 21.90 -12.93 -13.33
N ARG A 82 21.26 -11.85 -13.83
CA ARG A 82 21.34 -11.41 -15.23
C ARG A 82 22.35 -10.29 -15.47
N THR A 83 22.95 -9.75 -14.41
CA THR A 83 23.92 -8.64 -14.50
C THR A 83 25.37 -9.12 -14.34
N CYS A 84 25.59 -10.43 -14.20
CA CYS A 84 26.88 -11.11 -14.17
C CYS A 84 27.13 -11.87 -15.47
#